data_AF-A0ABC9XRU0-F1
#
_entry.id   AF-A0ABC9XRU0-F1
#
_cell.length_a   1.000
_cell.length_b   1.000
_cell.length_c   1.000
_cell.angle_alpha   90.00
_cell.angle_beta   90.00
_cell.angle_gamma   90.00
#
_symmetry.space_group_name_H-M   'P 1'
#
loop_
_entity.id
_entity.type
_entity.pdbx_description
1 polymer ?
#
loop_
_entity_poly.entity_id
_entity_poly.type
_entity_poly.pdbx_seq_one_letter_code
_entity_poly.pdbx_strand_id
1 'polypeptide(L)'
;MEQTLLETMLRHMKNTEVIGDSQHSFTKGKLCLTNLVAFYDEVIVLVGKRRAADVIYLDLRKAFDTVLHDILVSKLERHGFDGWTTWWIRNWLDGRTQRVVVNGSMSKWRTVTSGVPQGSVLGPALFNIFVGNMDSGIECIFSKFADNTKLCGVVDTLEGRDAIQRDLDRLERLGEEWTESSPEEKDLGVLIDEKLNMSQQCALAAQKASCVLGCIKTSVTNRSREVILPLYSALVRPHLEYCIQLWGPQYRRDMELLERVQRRAMKLIGGMEHLSYEDRLRELELFSLEKRRLRGDLIAAYQYLKGAYRKDGEGLFIMECSDRTKAVTAQVALEQHMRELAVQEGDGVTFQCSMSGGIMSNYYVFWYQQGPRGTLDWIFREGDAYGEGFQGRFKGTVESSQNRFTLQIQAAKQGDEAVYYCGASLTLEQLCSRVDQKLMDREYRLLSRLSF
;
A
#
# COMPACT_ATOMS: atom_id res chain seq x y z
N MET A 1 34.72 3.69 14.16
CA MET A 1 34.52 2.96 15.43
C MET A 1 33.05 2.64 15.67
N GLU A 2 32.14 3.63 15.65
CA GLU A 2 30.69 3.41 15.75
C GLU A 2 30.16 2.38 14.74
N GLN A 3 30.60 2.44 13.48
CA GLN A 3 30.16 1.51 12.43
C GLN A 3 30.58 0.05 12.69
N THR A 4 31.79 -0.17 13.19
CA THR A 4 32.29 -1.52 13.56
C THR A 4 31.51 -2.10 14.74
N LEU A 5 31.18 -1.26 15.72
CA LEU A 5 30.36 -1.66 16.86
C LEU A 5 28.93 -1.98 16.41
N LEU A 6 28.35 -1.15 15.53
CA LEU A 6 27.03 -1.38 14.95
C LEU A 6 26.94 -2.74 14.24
N GLU A 7 27.92 -3.07 13.40
CA GLU A 7 27.95 -4.37 12.70
C GLU A 7 27.97 -5.56 13.67
N THR A 8 28.70 -5.43 14.78
CA THR A 8 28.76 -6.45 15.83
C THR A 8 27.42 -6.56 16.56
N MET A 9 26.83 -5.41 16.92
CA MET A 9 25.53 -5.36 17.59
C MET A 9 24.41 -5.94 16.73
N LEU A 10 24.33 -5.54 15.46
CA LEU A 10 23.30 -6.05 14.54
C LEU A 10 23.43 -7.55 14.32
N ARG A 11 24.65 -8.10 14.32
CA ARG A 11 24.88 -9.55 14.26
C ARG A 11 24.35 -10.25 15.50
N HIS A 12 24.61 -9.69 16.68
CA HIS A 12 24.08 -10.21 17.94
C HIS A 12 22.55 -10.17 17.95
N MET A 13 21.95 -9.03 17.66
CA MET A 13 20.49 -8.82 17.65
C MET A 13 19.76 -9.77 16.69
N LYS A 14 20.39 -10.14 15.57
CA LYS A 14 19.83 -11.11 14.63
C LYS A 14 19.79 -12.54 15.20
N ASN A 15 20.70 -12.88 16.11
CA ASN A 15 20.85 -14.22 16.67
C ASN A 15 20.05 -14.44 17.96
N THR A 16 19.63 -13.37 18.65
CA THR A 16 19.05 -13.44 20.00
C THR A 16 17.62 -12.88 20.09
N GLU A 17 16.93 -12.65 18.97
CA GLU A 17 15.54 -12.12 18.92
C GLU A 17 15.32 -10.89 19.82
N VAL A 18 16.31 -9.99 19.85
CA VAL A 18 16.30 -8.77 20.69
C VAL A 18 15.21 -7.78 20.29
N ILE A 19 14.81 -7.83 19.01
CA ILE A 19 13.77 -6.97 18.44
C ILE A 19 12.57 -7.87 18.12
N GLY A 20 11.41 -7.58 18.72
CA GLY A 20 10.15 -8.24 18.40
C GLY A 20 9.66 -7.96 16.97
N ASP A 21 8.82 -8.85 16.44
CA ASP A 21 8.35 -8.77 15.04
C ASP A 21 7.52 -7.51 14.74
N SER A 22 6.94 -6.89 15.77
CA SER A 22 6.22 -5.63 15.69
C SER A 22 7.08 -4.44 15.22
N GLN A 23 8.40 -4.47 15.44
CA GLN A 23 9.32 -3.39 15.06
C GLN A 23 9.79 -3.54 13.62
N HIS A 24 9.57 -2.51 12.81
CA HIS A 24 9.97 -2.48 11.41
C HIS A 24 11.12 -1.52 11.09
N SER A 25 11.28 -0.45 11.87
CA SER A 25 12.31 0.55 11.56
C SER A 25 13.72 0.03 11.81
N PHE A 26 14.66 0.46 10.97
CA PHE A 26 16.09 0.12 11.00
C PHE A 26 16.41 -1.38 11.08
N THR A 27 15.49 -2.23 10.64
CA THR A 27 15.64 -3.69 10.65
C THR A 27 15.83 -4.19 9.22
N LYS A 28 16.82 -5.08 9.02
CA LYS A 28 17.12 -5.61 7.68
C LYS A 28 15.92 -6.38 7.15
N GLY A 29 15.44 -5.99 5.97
CA GLY A 29 14.29 -6.65 5.32
C GLY A 29 12.93 -6.11 5.75
N LYS A 30 12.87 -5.08 6.62
CA LYS A 30 11.62 -4.38 6.97
C LYS A 30 11.67 -2.96 6.42
N LEU A 31 10.55 -2.50 5.87
CA LEU A 31 10.40 -1.18 5.25
C LEU A 31 9.14 -0.49 5.77
N CYS A 32 8.97 0.79 5.44
CA CYS A 32 7.69 1.48 5.67
C CYS A 32 6.53 0.71 5.03
N LEU A 33 6.73 0.21 3.81
CA LEU A 33 5.72 -0.57 3.10
C LEU A 33 5.32 -1.84 3.85
N THR A 34 6.28 -2.63 4.35
CA THR A 34 5.94 -3.89 5.02
C THR A 34 5.25 -3.64 6.35
N ASN A 35 5.64 -2.58 7.07
CA ASN A 35 4.95 -2.14 8.28
C ASN A 35 3.49 -1.77 8.02
N LEU A 36 3.25 -0.97 6.98
CA LEU A 36 1.91 -0.53 6.62
C LEU A 36 1.06 -1.72 6.17
N VAL A 37 1.56 -2.55 5.25
CA VAL A 37 0.82 -3.71 4.74
C VAL A 37 0.48 -4.69 5.84
N ALA A 38 1.44 -5.08 6.69
CA ALA A 38 1.19 -6.02 7.78
C ALA A 38 0.16 -5.48 8.78
N PHE A 39 0.19 -4.19 9.09
CA PHE A 39 -0.76 -3.60 10.03
C PHE A 39 -2.17 -3.47 9.43
N TYR A 40 -2.28 -2.92 8.22
CA TYR A 40 -3.58 -2.68 7.61
C TYR A 40 -4.25 -3.95 7.10
N ASP A 41 -3.51 -5.01 6.79
CA ASP A 41 -4.10 -6.32 6.49
C ASP A 41 -4.96 -6.80 7.67
N GLU A 42 -4.42 -6.76 8.89
CA GLU A 42 -5.17 -7.11 10.11
C GLU A 42 -6.39 -6.20 10.34
N VAL A 43 -6.23 -4.88 10.14
CA VAL A 43 -7.34 -3.92 10.25
C VAL A 43 -8.44 -4.23 9.21
N ILE A 44 -8.06 -4.49 7.96
CA ILE A 44 -8.98 -4.83 6.86
C ILE A 44 -9.71 -6.14 7.16
N VAL A 45 -9.03 -7.14 7.72
CA VAL A 45 -9.65 -8.41 8.15
C VAL A 45 -10.72 -8.15 9.22
N LEU A 46 -10.42 -7.32 10.23
CA LEU A 46 -11.39 -6.96 11.27
C LEU A 46 -12.62 -6.26 10.72
N VAL A 47 -12.41 -5.23 9.90
CA VAL A 47 -13.51 -4.47 9.30
C VAL A 47 -14.30 -5.36 8.31
N GLY A 48 -13.65 -6.35 7.68
CA GLY A 48 -14.28 -7.29 6.75
C GLY A 48 -15.23 -8.24 7.46
N LYS A 49 -14.90 -8.59 8.70
CA LYS A 49 -15.75 -9.29 9.66
C LYS A 49 -16.86 -8.41 10.25
N ARG A 50 -17.01 -7.16 9.76
CA ARG A 50 -17.96 -6.13 10.24
C ARG A 50 -17.80 -5.78 11.71
N ARG A 51 -16.58 -5.90 12.23
CA ARG A 51 -16.25 -5.45 13.57
C ARG A 51 -15.91 -3.96 13.54
N ALA A 52 -16.26 -3.25 14.60
CA ALA A 52 -15.83 -1.87 14.80
C ALA A 52 -14.43 -1.90 15.44
N ALA A 53 -13.46 -1.24 14.82
CA ALA A 53 -12.08 -1.20 15.30
C ALA A 53 -11.59 0.24 15.37
N ASP A 54 -10.85 0.55 16.43
CA ASP A 54 -10.20 1.85 16.59
C ASP A 54 -8.70 1.67 16.37
N VAL A 55 -8.10 2.64 15.68
CA VAL A 55 -6.65 2.72 15.49
C VAL A 55 -6.15 3.94 16.23
N ILE A 56 -5.23 3.72 17.17
CA ILE A 56 -4.64 4.75 18.02
C ILE A 56 -3.19 4.93 17.61
N TYR A 57 -2.86 6.14 17.18
CA TYR A 57 -1.50 6.53 16.85
C TYR A 57 -0.85 7.18 18.06
N LEU A 58 0.36 6.74 18.36
CA LEU A 58 1.16 7.18 19.49
C LEU A 58 2.50 7.67 18.95
N ASP A 59 2.85 8.91 19.28
CA ASP A 59 4.12 9.52 18.92
C ASP A 59 4.94 9.84 20.18
N LEU A 60 6.16 9.33 20.23
CA LEU A 60 7.08 9.55 21.34
C LEU A 60 7.73 10.92 21.20
N ARG A 61 7.32 11.86 22.07
CA ARG A 61 7.92 13.19 22.13
C ARG A 61 9.43 13.12 22.33
N LYS A 62 10.17 13.71 21.37
CA LYS A 62 11.63 13.79 21.39
C LYS A 62 12.28 12.43 21.63
N ALA A 63 11.81 11.40 20.95
CA ALA A 63 12.13 9.99 21.20
C ALA A 63 13.63 9.70 21.40
N PHE A 64 14.50 10.27 20.56
CA PHE A 64 15.95 10.09 20.70
C PHE A 64 16.53 10.83 21.91
N ASP A 65 15.96 11.95 22.34
CA ASP A 65 16.46 12.77 23.46
C ASP A 65 15.99 12.25 24.83
N THR A 66 14.93 11.46 24.87
CA THR A 66 14.30 10.95 26.10
C THR A 66 14.81 9.56 26.53
N VAL A 67 15.70 8.94 25.74
CA VAL A 67 16.28 7.62 26.06
C VAL A 67 17.09 7.66 27.36
N LEU A 68 16.59 7.04 28.43
CA LEU A 68 17.29 6.99 29.71
C LEU A 68 18.48 6.02 29.64
N HIS A 69 19.68 6.53 29.97
CA HIS A 69 20.95 5.80 29.80
C HIS A 69 21.01 4.53 30.66
N ASP A 70 20.60 4.61 31.92
CA ASP A 70 20.63 3.45 32.84
C ASP A 70 19.73 2.31 32.37
N ILE A 71 18.53 2.65 31.87
CA ILE A 71 17.59 1.67 31.33
C ILE A 71 18.14 1.05 30.05
N LEU A 72 18.68 1.86 29.14
CA LEU A 72 19.29 1.38 27.91
C LEU A 72 20.46 0.41 28.18
N VAL A 73 21.36 0.78 29.09
CA VAL A 73 22.49 -0.07 29.51
C VAL A 73 22.00 -1.35 30.17
N SER A 74 21.02 -1.29 31.07
CA SER A 74 20.40 -2.47 31.67
C SER A 74 19.74 -3.40 30.63
N LYS A 75 19.17 -2.85 29.56
CA LYS A 75 18.61 -3.64 28.45
C LYS A 75 19.71 -4.32 27.64
N LEU A 76 20.83 -3.64 27.36
CA LEU A 76 21.99 -4.24 26.70
C LEU A 76 22.52 -5.45 27.50
N GLU A 77 22.65 -5.30 28.82
CA GLU A 77 23.09 -6.41 29.69
C GLU A 77 22.10 -7.58 29.66
N ARG A 78 20.78 -7.29 29.76
CA ARG A 78 19.73 -8.32 29.70
C ARG A 78 19.65 -9.06 28.37
N HIS A 79 19.98 -8.40 27.26
CA HIS A 79 20.03 -9.00 25.94
C HIS A 79 21.36 -9.73 25.65
N GLY A 80 22.24 -9.86 26.64
CA GLY A 80 23.46 -10.66 26.53
C GLY A 80 24.56 -10.02 25.67
N PHE A 81 24.57 -8.69 25.52
CA PHE A 81 25.71 -8.00 24.93
C PHE A 81 26.93 -8.14 25.85
N ASP A 82 28.12 -8.28 25.25
CA ASP A 82 29.33 -8.47 26.04
C ASP A 82 29.66 -7.25 26.91
N GLY A 83 30.41 -7.49 27.99
CA GLY A 83 30.76 -6.45 28.96
C GLY A 83 31.58 -5.30 28.36
N TRP A 84 32.41 -5.57 27.34
CA TRP A 84 33.21 -4.53 26.68
C TRP A 84 32.34 -3.61 25.82
N THR A 85 31.45 -4.17 25.02
CA THR A 85 30.48 -3.42 24.21
C THR A 85 29.60 -2.55 25.10
N THR A 86 29.05 -3.13 26.17
CA THR A 86 28.20 -2.42 27.13
C THR A 86 28.95 -1.29 27.83
N TRP A 87 30.18 -1.56 28.28
CA TRP A 87 31.04 -0.57 28.91
C TRP A 87 31.38 0.58 27.95
N TRP A 88 31.70 0.27 26.70
CA TRP A 88 31.98 1.29 25.69
C TRP A 88 30.78 2.20 25.45
N ILE A 89 29.57 1.62 25.28
CA ILE A 89 28.33 2.39 25.08
C ILE A 89 28.03 3.26 26.30
N ARG A 90 28.23 2.75 27.52
CA ARG A 90 28.06 3.53 28.76
C ARG A 90 28.95 4.77 28.75
N ASN A 91 30.24 4.61 28.43
CA ASN A 91 31.18 5.75 28.34
C ASN A 91 30.86 6.69 27.18
N TRP A 92 30.34 6.17 26.07
CA TRP A 92 29.92 6.98 24.92
C TRP A 92 28.72 7.88 25.24
N LEU A 93 27.85 7.45 26.16
CA LEU A 93 26.70 8.24 26.62
C LEU A 93 27.06 9.22 27.74
N ASP A 94 28.01 8.85 28.60
CA ASP A 94 28.37 9.56 29.84
C ASP A 94 29.11 10.89 29.61
N GLY A 95 29.02 11.80 30.58
CA GLY A 95 29.80 13.05 30.63
C GLY A 95 29.51 14.06 29.51
N ARG A 96 28.46 13.84 28.69
CA ARG A 96 28.16 14.72 27.55
C ARG A 96 27.57 16.05 28.00
N THR A 97 27.92 17.10 27.26
CA THR A 97 27.37 18.45 27.44
C THR A 97 26.90 19.01 26.11
N GLN A 98 25.81 19.77 26.13
CA GLN A 98 25.24 20.44 24.96
C GLN A 98 25.08 21.94 25.19
N ARG A 99 25.04 22.71 24.10
CA ARG A 99 24.69 24.13 24.07
C ARG A 99 24.04 24.45 22.73
N VAL A 100 23.17 25.45 22.71
CA VAL A 100 22.57 26.01 21.50
C VAL A 100 23.41 27.20 21.01
N VAL A 101 23.58 27.31 19.70
CA VAL A 101 24.21 28.45 19.02
C VAL A 101 23.18 29.10 18.09
N VAL A 102 22.89 30.39 18.28
CA VAL A 102 21.94 31.16 17.45
C VAL A 102 22.61 32.46 17.03
N ASN A 103 22.68 32.74 15.73
CA ASN A 103 23.28 33.96 15.18
C ASN A 103 24.70 34.24 15.74
N GLY A 104 25.52 33.18 15.89
CA GLY A 104 26.87 33.28 16.46
C GLY A 104 26.93 33.42 17.99
N SER A 105 25.80 33.63 18.67
CA SER A 105 25.71 33.67 20.13
C SER A 105 25.57 32.27 20.72
N MET A 106 26.33 31.97 21.76
CA MET A 106 26.38 30.64 22.39
C MET A 106 25.74 30.68 23.77
N SER A 107 24.85 29.74 24.04
CA SER A 107 24.32 29.49 25.39
C SER A 107 25.36 28.84 26.32
N LYS A 108 25.05 28.79 27.61
CA LYS A 108 25.85 28.05 28.60
C LYS A 108 25.83 26.56 28.29
N TRP A 109 26.93 25.87 28.60
CA TRP A 109 26.98 24.40 28.56
C TRP A 109 25.98 23.81 29.55
N ARG A 110 25.27 22.77 29.13
CA ARG A 110 24.35 22.00 29.96
C ARG A 110 24.65 20.51 29.81
N THR A 111 24.71 19.79 30.92
CA THR A 111 24.92 18.34 30.91
C THR A 111 23.74 17.61 30.27
N VAL A 112 24.05 16.55 29.52
CA VAL A 112 23.07 15.68 28.85
C VAL A 112 22.81 14.48 29.76
N THR A 113 21.64 14.43 30.38
CA THR A 113 21.24 13.39 31.34
C THR A 113 20.47 12.24 30.69
N SER A 114 20.02 12.41 29.44
CA SER A 114 19.27 11.41 28.68
C SER A 114 19.49 11.62 27.19
N GLY A 115 19.12 10.60 26.42
CA GLY A 115 19.06 10.62 24.97
C GLY A 115 20.29 10.04 24.29
N VAL A 116 20.11 9.62 23.05
CA VAL A 116 21.16 9.21 22.13
C VAL A 116 21.41 10.34 21.11
N PRO A 117 22.67 10.64 20.72
CA PRO A 117 22.96 11.68 19.75
C PRO A 117 22.22 11.48 18.41
N GLN A 118 21.42 12.47 18.01
CA GLN A 118 20.83 12.50 16.68
C GLN A 118 21.93 12.67 15.62
N GLY A 119 21.88 11.87 14.55
CA GLY A 119 22.93 11.81 13.53
C GLY A 119 24.08 10.85 13.84
N SER A 120 24.08 10.18 15.00
CA SER A 120 25.00 9.06 15.27
C SER A 120 24.63 7.84 14.42
N VAL A 121 25.65 7.04 14.07
CA VAL A 121 25.48 5.75 13.39
C VAL A 121 24.88 4.70 14.34
N LEU A 122 25.20 4.77 15.64
CA LEU A 122 24.69 3.86 16.67
C LEU A 122 23.32 4.24 17.23
N GLY A 123 22.98 5.53 17.20
CA GLY A 123 21.75 6.06 17.78
C GLY A 123 20.48 5.25 17.43
N PRO A 124 20.20 4.97 16.15
CA PRO A 124 19.01 4.21 15.75
C PRO A 124 18.97 2.78 16.30
N ALA A 125 20.11 2.08 16.35
CA ALA A 125 20.17 0.72 16.87
C ALA A 125 19.93 0.68 18.39
N LEU A 126 20.51 1.63 19.12
CA LEU A 126 20.30 1.79 20.55
C LEU A 126 18.85 2.17 20.87
N PHE A 127 18.25 3.04 20.07
CA PHE A 127 16.84 3.39 20.20
C PHE A 127 15.95 2.15 19.99
N ASN A 128 16.21 1.35 18.95
CA ASN A 128 15.47 0.10 18.72
C ASN A 128 15.57 -0.89 19.90
N ILE A 129 16.74 -1.03 20.53
CA ILE A 129 16.89 -1.86 21.74
C ILE A 129 16.09 -1.26 22.90
N PHE A 130 16.07 0.08 23.02
CA PHE A 130 15.30 0.77 24.03
C PHE A 130 13.79 0.57 23.86
N VAL A 131 13.25 0.59 22.65
CA VAL A 131 11.80 0.41 22.38
C VAL A 131 11.42 -1.06 22.09
N GLY A 132 12.41 -1.96 22.06
CA GLY A 132 12.27 -3.33 21.54
C GLY A 132 11.27 -4.20 22.29
N ASN A 133 11.00 -3.90 23.55
CA ASN A 133 10.13 -4.67 24.44
C ASN A 133 8.82 -3.94 24.82
N MET A 134 8.47 -2.84 24.15
CA MET A 134 7.22 -2.11 24.41
C MET A 134 5.96 -2.92 24.07
N ASP A 135 6.09 -3.89 23.18
CA ASP A 135 5.06 -4.84 22.75
C ASP A 135 4.86 -5.99 23.74
N SER A 136 5.73 -6.13 24.75
CA SER A 136 5.63 -7.21 25.72
C SER A 136 4.34 -7.14 26.53
N GLY A 137 3.45 -8.09 26.29
CA GLY A 137 2.18 -8.24 26.99
C GLY A 137 1.01 -7.52 26.31
N ILE A 138 1.24 -6.70 25.28
CA ILE A 138 0.17 -6.00 24.57
C ILE A 138 -0.78 -7.04 23.95
N GLU A 139 -2.08 -6.90 24.21
CA GLU A 139 -3.13 -7.81 23.73
C GLU A 139 -3.62 -7.43 22.33
N CYS A 140 -3.65 -6.13 22.04
CA CYS A 140 -4.13 -5.58 20.77
C CYS A 140 -3.08 -5.69 19.64
N ILE A 141 -3.53 -5.45 18.40
CA ILE A 141 -2.62 -5.39 17.25
C ILE A 141 -1.69 -4.19 17.43
N PHE A 142 -0.39 -4.43 17.45
CA PHE A 142 0.59 -3.40 17.76
C PHE A 142 1.72 -3.38 16.75
N SER A 143 2.03 -2.19 16.24
CA SER A 143 3.04 -2.01 15.20
C SER A 143 3.88 -0.77 15.49
N LYS A 144 5.19 -0.91 15.27
CA LYS A 144 6.18 0.13 15.55
C LYS A 144 7.05 0.43 14.35
N PHE A 145 7.27 1.71 14.11
CA PHE A 145 8.24 2.22 13.16
C PHE A 145 9.00 3.40 13.77
N ALA A 146 10.16 3.06 14.37
CA ALA A 146 10.95 3.99 15.16
C ALA A 146 10.12 4.53 16.34
N ASP A 147 9.92 5.84 16.39
CA ASP A 147 9.12 6.57 17.38
C ASP A 147 7.62 6.45 17.13
N ASN A 148 7.20 6.31 15.87
CA ASN A 148 5.80 6.13 15.51
C ASN A 148 5.33 4.73 15.92
N THR A 149 4.32 4.71 16.77
CA THR A 149 3.70 3.48 17.26
C THR A 149 2.20 3.54 16.99
N LYS A 150 1.60 2.41 16.65
CA LYS A 150 0.16 2.31 16.41
C LYS A 150 -0.40 1.05 17.03
N LEU A 151 -1.57 1.22 17.65
CA LEU A 151 -2.34 0.19 18.33
C LEU A 151 -3.68 0.08 17.62
N CYS A 152 -4.12 -1.13 17.27
CA CYS A 152 -5.48 -1.37 16.79
C CYS A 152 -6.15 -2.40 17.67
N GLY A 153 -7.33 -2.05 18.18
CA GLY A 153 -8.17 -2.96 18.95
C GLY A 153 -9.61 -2.88 18.51
N VAL A 154 -10.37 -3.90 18.88
CA VAL A 154 -11.78 -3.98 18.52
C VAL A 154 -12.61 -3.33 19.61
N VAL A 155 -13.59 -2.52 19.23
CA VAL A 155 -14.43 -1.72 20.13
C VAL A 155 -15.92 -2.09 20.08
N ASP A 156 -16.23 -3.20 19.40
CA ASP A 156 -17.57 -3.79 19.34
C ASP A 156 -18.03 -4.41 20.68
N THR A 157 -17.09 -4.73 21.56
CA THR A 157 -17.29 -5.41 22.86
C THR A 157 -16.66 -4.60 23.99
N LEU A 158 -17.18 -4.77 25.21
CA LEU A 158 -16.59 -4.13 26.40
C LEU A 158 -15.20 -4.68 26.67
N GLU A 159 -15.01 -5.99 26.51
CA GLU A 159 -13.73 -6.67 26.68
C GLU A 159 -12.66 -6.12 25.74
N GLY A 160 -13.03 -5.81 24.48
CA GLY A 160 -12.13 -5.21 23.50
C GLY A 160 -11.72 -3.78 23.85
N ARG A 161 -12.67 -2.96 24.35
CA ARG A 161 -12.36 -1.60 24.84
C ARG A 161 -11.48 -1.63 26.07
N ASP A 162 -11.76 -2.54 27.00
CA ASP A 162 -10.95 -2.74 28.20
C ASP A 162 -9.54 -3.22 27.84
N ALA A 163 -9.38 -4.07 26.81
CA ALA A 163 -8.07 -4.50 26.33
C ALA A 163 -7.27 -3.31 25.77
N ILE A 164 -7.89 -2.46 24.95
CA ILE A 164 -7.25 -1.23 24.44
C ILE A 164 -6.79 -0.37 25.61
N GLN A 165 -7.67 -0.09 26.58
CA GLN A 165 -7.32 0.75 27.72
C GLN A 165 -6.19 0.13 28.55
N ARG A 166 -6.22 -1.17 28.83
CA ARG A 166 -5.12 -1.87 29.54
C ARG A 166 -3.79 -1.75 28.80
N ASP A 167 -3.81 -1.85 27.48
CA ASP A 167 -2.61 -1.71 26.66
C ASP A 167 -2.11 -0.27 26.64
N LEU A 168 -3.00 0.72 26.55
CA LEU A 168 -2.66 2.13 26.69
C LEU A 168 -2.06 2.43 28.05
N ASP A 169 -2.65 1.97 29.15
CA ASP A 169 -2.14 2.19 30.52
C ASP A 169 -0.71 1.62 30.69
N ARG A 170 -0.40 0.52 29.98
CA ARG A 170 0.96 -0.06 29.96
C ARG A 170 1.95 0.83 29.19
N LEU A 171 1.49 1.50 28.14
CA LEU A 171 2.26 2.43 27.33
C LEU A 171 2.36 3.84 27.96
N GLU A 172 1.35 4.27 28.73
CA GLU A 172 1.17 5.61 29.32
C GLU A 172 2.23 5.99 30.36
N ARG A 173 3.10 5.04 30.77
CA ARG A 173 4.32 5.34 31.53
C ARG A 173 5.32 6.27 30.79
N LEU A 174 4.98 6.76 29.59
CA LEU A 174 5.81 7.57 28.68
C LEU A 174 5.30 9.00 28.42
N GLY A 175 4.18 9.44 29.02
CA GLY A 175 3.77 10.86 29.08
C GLY A 175 2.39 11.17 28.46
N GLU A 176 1.74 12.21 29.01
CA GLU A 176 0.34 12.57 28.76
C GLU A 176 0.23 13.80 27.83
N GLU A 177 -0.09 13.60 26.55
CA GLU A 177 -0.81 14.62 25.77
C GLU A 177 -1.68 13.94 24.70
N TRP A 178 -2.99 13.99 24.89
CA TRP A 178 -3.96 13.39 23.98
C TRP A 178 -4.40 14.41 22.93
N THR A 179 -4.49 13.95 21.68
CA THR A 179 -5.14 14.70 20.60
C THR A 179 -6.55 14.16 20.37
N GLU A 180 -7.46 14.99 19.90
CA GLU A 180 -8.82 14.56 19.55
C GLU A 180 -8.83 13.53 18.41
N SER A 181 -9.88 12.72 18.35
CA SER A 181 -10.11 11.76 17.27
C SER A 181 -10.12 12.45 15.91
N SER A 182 -9.38 11.90 14.94
CA SER A 182 -9.36 12.38 13.56
C SER A 182 -9.98 11.36 12.61
N PRO A 183 -10.80 11.77 11.62
CA PRO A 183 -11.31 10.87 10.58
C PRO A 183 -10.24 10.47 9.55
N GLU A 184 -9.08 11.14 9.55
CA GLU A 184 -7.97 10.87 8.65
C GLU A 184 -6.63 11.06 9.38
N GLU A 185 -5.67 10.16 9.17
CA GLU A 185 -4.35 10.23 9.80
C GLU A 185 -3.24 9.87 8.80
N LYS A 186 -2.06 10.47 8.96
CA LYS A 186 -0.94 10.28 8.03
C LYS A 186 0.08 9.29 8.61
N ASP A 187 -0.08 8.03 8.26
CA ASP A 187 0.77 6.93 8.67
C ASP A 187 1.95 6.71 7.71
N LEU A 188 3.19 6.92 8.19
CA LEU A 188 4.44 6.76 7.44
C LEU A 188 4.45 7.42 6.05
N GLY A 189 3.74 8.54 5.91
CA GLY A 189 3.65 9.31 4.66
C GLY A 189 2.42 9.03 3.80
N VAL A 190 1.60 8.04 4.15
CA VAL A 190 0.35 7.69 3.48
C VAL A 190 -0.82 8.20 4.31
N LEU A 191 -1.76 8.93 3.69
CA LEU A 191 -3.00 9.33 4.34
C LEU A 191 -3.96 8.15 4.36
N ILE A 192 -4.51 7.85 5.53
CA ILE A 192 -5.48 6.78 5.77
C ILE A 192 -6.72 7.42 6.37
N ASP A 193 -7.88 7.17 5.75
CA ASP A 193 -9.17 7.62 6.27
C ASP A 193 -9.91 6.51 7.03
N GLU A 194 -10.90 6.90 7.84
CA GLU A 194 -11.75 6.01 8.64
C GLU A 194 -12.47 4.92 7.82
N LYS A 195 -12.61 5.12 6.50
CA LYS A 195 -13.29 4.20 5.56
C LYS A 195 -12.32 3.36 4.76
N LEU A 196 -11.02 3.51 5.00
CA LEU A 196 -9.93 2.93 4.21
C LEU A 196 -10.05 3.25 2.71
N ASN A 197 -10.58 4.43 2.37
CA ASN A 197 -10.71 4.89 1.00
C ASN A 197 -9.45 5.67 0.56
N MET A 198 -8.83 5.21 -0.52
CA MET A 198 -7.54 5.74 -0.96
C MET A 198 -7.64 6.94 -1.91
N SER A 199 -8.85 7.43 -2.23
CA SER A 199 -9.05 8.57 -3.14
C SER A 199 -8.36 9.84 -2.64
N GLN A 200 -8.46 10.16 -1.33
CA GLN A 200 -7.81 11.35 -0.77
C GLN A 200 -6.29 11.26 -0.87
N GLN A 201 -5.71 10.09 -0.55
CA GLN A 201 -4.29 9.83 -0.71
C GLN A 201 -3.84 9.97 -2.17
N CYS A 202 -4.61 9.46 -3.13
CA CYS A 202 -4.33 9.64 -4.56
C CYS A 202 -4.27 11.12 -4.95
N ALA A 203 -5.20 11.92 -4.42
CA ALA A 203 -5.23 13.36 -4.67
C ALA A 203 -3.99 14.07 -4.08
N LEU A 204 -3.60 13.74 -2.85
CA LEU A 204 -2.41 14.30 -2.21
C LEU A 204 -1.12 13.91 -2.94
N ALA A 205 -1.00 12.65 -3.35
CA ALA A 205 0.14 12.16 -4.14
C ALA A 205 0.25 12.92 -5.48
N ALA A 206 -0.87 13.04 -6.20
CA ALA A 206 -0.93 13.78 -7.46
C ALA A 206 -0.59 15.27 -7.29
N GLN A 207 -1.06 15.89 -6.20
CA GLN A 207 -0.80 17.30 -5.89
C GLN A 207 0.69 17.54 -5.62
N LYS A 208 1.32 16.74 -4.75
CA LYS A 208 2.76 16.84 -4.45
C LYS A 208 3.60 16.64 -5.70
N ALA A 209 3.32 15.58 -6.47
CA ALA A 209 4.01 15.30 -7.73
C ALA A 209 3.82 16.43 -8.76
N SER A 210 2.60 17.00 -8.85
CA SER A 210 2.32 18.13 -9.73
C SER A 210 3.04 19.41 -9.31
N CYS A 211 3.20 19.65 -8.01
CA CYS A 211 3.95 20.79 -7.48
C CYS A 211 5.43 20.68 -7.89
N VAL A 212 6.07 19.54 -7.64
CA VAL A 212 7.45 19.27 -8.05
C VAL A 212 7.61 19.38 -9.57
N LEU A 213 6.67 18.84 -10.33
CA LEU A 213 6.66 18.97 -11.80
C LEU A 213 6.54 20.44 -12.23
N GLY A 214 5.74 21.24 -11.52
CA GLY A 214 5.63 22.69 -11.70
C GLY A 214 6.98 23.38 -11.48
N CYS A 215 7.68 23.05 -10.40
CA CYS A 215 9.02 23.56 -10.12
C CYS A 215 10.00 23.22 -11.26
N ILE A 216 10.03 21.96 -11.72
CA ILE A 216 10.88 21.54 -12.86
C ILE A 216 10.51 22.32 -14.12
N LYS A 217 9.21 22.51 -14.38
CA LYS A 217 8.73 23.30 -15.51
C LYS A 217 9.28 24.72 -15.46
N THR A 218 9.33 25.36 -14.30
CA THR A 218 9.76 26.76 -14.19
C THR A 218 11.28 26.93 -14.09
N SER A 219 11.99 26.00 -13.45
CA SER A 219 13.43 26.15 -13.18
C SER A 219 14.34 25.58 -14.27
N VAL A 220 13.88 24.57 -15.01
CA VAL A 220 14.70 23.88 -16.01
C VAL A 220 14.37 24.41 -17.40
N THR A 221 15.33 25.08 -18.02
CA THR A 221 15.18 25.64 -19.38
C THR A 221 15.34 24.59 -20.47
N ASN A 222 16.27 23.64 -20.28
CA ASN A 222 16.52 22.56 -21.24
C ASN A 222 15.38 21.53 -21.21
N ARG A 223 14.72 21.33 -22.37
CA ARG A 223 13.58 20.42 -22.55
C ARG A 223 13.94 19.09 -23.23
N SER A 224 15.23 18.75 -23.31
CA SER A 224 15.64 17.47 -23.89
C SER A 224 15.20 16.28 -23.03
N ARG A 225 15.01 15.12 -23.67
CA ARG A 225 14.59 13.89 -22.98
C ARG A 225 15.63 13.46 -21.94
N GLU A 226 16.92 13.69 -22.20
CA GLU A 226 18.04 13.34 -21.34
C GLU A 226 18.05 14.12 -20.02
N VAL A 227 17.39 15.28 -19.97
CA VAL A 227 17.30 16.11 -18.77
C VAL A 227 15.99 15.86 -18.03
N ILE A 228 14.86 15.93 -18.75
CA ILE A 228 13.54 15.87 -18.13
C ILE A 228 13.21 14.46 -17.61
N LEU A 229 13.61 13.39 -18.32
CA LEU A 229 13.31 12.02 -17.89
C LEU A 229 13.98 11.63 -16.56
N PRO A 230 15.28 11.91 -16.33
CA PRO A 230 15.89 11.68 -15.02
C PRO A 230 15.23 12.49 -13.91
N LEU A 231 14.92 13.78 -14.15
CA LEU A 231 14.27 14.63 -13.15
C LEU A 231 12.87 14.13 -12.78
N TYR A 232 12.07 13.75 -13.79
CA TYR A 232 10.76 13.14 -13.56
C TYR A 232 10.89 11.85 -12.73
N SER A 233 11.84 10.99 -13.10
CA SER A 233 12.04 9.70 -12.44
C SER A 233 12.56 9.82 -11.00
N ALA A 234 13.41 10.79 -10.72
CA ALA A 234 14.04 10.98 -9.42
C ALA A 234 13.23 11.85 -8.45
N LEU A 235 12.47 12.82 -8.95
CA LEU A 235 11.79 13.83 -8.10
C LEU A 235 10.27 13.73 -8.14
N VAL A 236 9.66 13.41 -9.28
CA VAL A 236 8.19 13.42 -9.42
C VAL A 236 7.62 12.03 -9.16
N ARG A 237 8.18 11.01 -9.80
CA ARG A 237 7.69 9.63 -9.75
C ARG A 237 7.67 9.02 -8.35
N PRO A 238 8.64 9.28 -7.44
CA PRO A 238 8.58 8.73 -6.09
C PRO A 238 7.32 9.15 -5.32
N HIS A 239 6.82 10.36 -5.54
CA HIS A 239 5.56 10.81 -4.91
C HIS A 239 4.32 10.05 -5.40
N LEU A 240 4.38 9.45 -6.60
CA LEU A 240 3.29 8.68 -7.20
C LEU A 240 3.38 7.18 -6.88
N GLU A 241 4.56 6.68 -6.51
CA GLU A 241 4.83 5.24 -6.35
C GLU A 241 5.16 4.81 -4.91
N TYR A 242 5.46 5.76 -4.01
CA TYR A 242 5.78 5.44 -2.62
C TYR A 242 4.63 4.71 -1.91
N CYS A 243 4.92 3.49 -1.42
CA CYS A 243 3.96 2.60 -0.75
C CYS A 243 2.66 2.34 -1.54
N ILE A 244 2.71 2.43 -2.88
CA ILE A 244 1.53 2.29 -3.75
C ILE A 244 0.83 0.94 -3.64
N GLN A 245 1.53 -0.11 -3.19
CA GLN A 245 0.95 -1.43 -2.95
C GLN A 245 -0.11 -1.42 -1.84
N LEU A 246 -0.05 -0.47 -0.89
CA LEU A 246 -1.06 -0.30 0.16
C LEU A 246 -2.26 0.51 -0.34
N TRP A 247 -2.01 1.66 -0.97
CA TRP A 247 -3.06 2.63 -1.28
C TRP A 247 -3.50 2.62 -2.75
N GLY A 248 -3.10 1.60 -3.52
CA GLY A 248 -3.29 1.54 -4.95
C GLY A 248 -4.70 2.00 -5.39
N PRO A 249 -4.83 2.92 -6.35
CA PRO A 249 -6.12 3.54 -6.70
C PRO A 249 -7.13 2.49 -7.15
N GLN A 250 -8.25 2.39 -6.43
CA GLN A 250 -9.34 1.47 -6.75
C GLN A 250 -10.27 2.01 -7.85
N TYR A 251 -10.43 3.33 -7.90
CA TYR A 251 -11.32 3.99 -8.84
C TYR A 251 -10.57 4.49 -10.07
N ARG A 252 -11.20 4.38 -11.24
CA ARG A 252 -10.74 4.89 -12.52
C ARG A 252 -10.37 6.36 -12.47
N ARG A 253 -11.19 7.19 -11.81
CA ARG A 253 -10.93 8.63 -11.65
C ARG A 253 -9.57 8.91 -10.97
N ASP A 254 -9.20 8.07 -10.00
CA ASP A 254 -7.97 8.24 -9.22
C ASP A 254 -6.77 7.71 -10.01
N MET A 255 -6.94 6.58 -10.72
CA MET A 255 -5.94 6.11 -11.69
C MET A 255 -5.64 7.17 -12.75
N GLU A 256 -6.67 7.77 -13.34
CA GLU A 256 -6.54 8.83 -14.34
C GLU A 256 -5.92 10.12 -13.76
N LEU A 257 -6.20 10.43 -12.48
CA LEU A 257 -5.61 11.55 -11.77
C LEU A 257 -4.08 11.40 -11.66
N LEU A 258 -3.59 10.22 -11.27
CA LEU A 258 -2.16 9.92 -11.22
C LEU A 258 -1.55 9.92 -12.63
N GLU A 259 -2.20 9.26 -13.59
CA GLU A 259 -1.73 9.14 -14.98
C GLU A 259 -1.60 10.53 -15.65
N ARG A 260 -2.46 11.47 -15.28
CA ARG A 260 -2.41 12.86 -15.76
C ARG A 260 -1.09 13.55 -15.41
N VAL A 261 -0.48 13.24 -14.27
CA VAL A 261 0.82 13.80 -13.89
C VAL A 261 1.90 13.32 -14.86
N GLN A 262 1.93 12.01 -15.16
CA GLN A 262 2.87 11.45 -16.13
C GLN A 262 2.65 12.03 -17.54
N ARG A 263 1.39 12.13 -18.00
CA ARG A 263 1.04 12.78 -19.27
C ARG A 263 1.56 14.20 -19.38
N ARG A 264 1.43 14.99 -18.31
CA ARG A 264 1.94 16.37 -18.24
C ARG A 264 3.46 16.41 -18.26
N ALA A 265 4.13 15.48 -17.57
CA ALA A 265 5.59 15.42 -17.54
C ALA A 265 6.18 15.12 -18.92
N MET A 266 5.60 14.18 -19.66
CA MET A 266 6.06 13.87 -21.03
C MET A 266 5.86 15.04 -22.01
N LYS A 267 4.79 15.83 -21.84
CA LYS A 267 4.56 17.06 -22.62
C LYS A 267 5.59 18.16 -22.37
N LEU A 268 6.39 18.07 -21.30
CA LEU A 268 7.48 19.03 -21.07
C LEU A 268 8.72 18.72 -21.91
N ILE A 269 8.80 17.53 -22.51
CA ILE A 269 9.91 17.13 -23.37
C ILE A 269 9.64 17.68 -24.76
N GLY A 270 10.62 18.41 -25.32
CA GLY A 270 10.48 19.02 -26.64
C GLY A 270 10.25 17.97 -27.73
N GLY A 271 9.31 18.23 -28.63
CA GLY A 271 8.94 17.32 -29.73
C GLY A 271 7.86 16.31 -29.37
N MET A 272 7.46 16.22 -28.10
CA MET A 272 6.42 15.29 -27.65
C MET A 272 5.02 15.92 -27.66
N GLU A 273 4.88 17.24 -27.85
CA GLU A 273 3.63 17.99 -27.63
C GLU A 273 2.47 17.48 -28.49
N HIS A 274 2.75 17.16 -29.75
CA HIS A 274 1.75 16.75 -30.74
C HIS A 274 1.40 15.26 -30.72
N LEU A 275 2.24 14.43 -30.10
CA LEU A 275 2.04 12.99 -30.06
C LEU A 275 0.90 12.57 -29.14
N SER A 276 0.26 11.44 -29.46
CA SER A 276 -0.71 10.81 -28.55
C SER A 276 -0.01 10.30 -27.28
N TYR A 277 -0.75 9.97 -26.24
CA TYR A 277 -0.12 9.46 -25.01
C TYR A 277 0.61 8.14 -25.24
N GLU A 278 0.00 7.23 -26.01
CA GLU A 278 0.60 5.93 -26.35
C GLU A 278 1.85 6.09 -27.22
N ASP A 279 1.86 7.05 -28.15
CA ASP A 279 3.04 7.34 -28.96
C ASP A 279 4.17 7.92 -28.12
N ARG A 280 3.88 8.82 -27.17
CA ARG A 280 4.89 9.33 -26.23
C ARG A 280 5.49 8.21 -25.39
N LEU A 281 4.67 7.27 -24.91
CA LEU A 281 5.15 6.12 -24.15
C LEU A 281 6.10 5.26 -24.99
N ARG A 282 5.76 5.03 -26.26
CA ARG A 282 6.60 4.27 -27.20
C ARG A 282 7.92 4.99 -27.49
N GLU A 283 7.86 6.26 -27.87
CA GLU A 283 9.04 7.07 -28.24
C GLU A 283 10.01 7.28 -27.06
N LEU A 284 9.49 7.41 -25.84
CA LEU A 284 10.28 7.58 -24.63
C LEU A 284 10.64 6.25 -23.94
N GLU A 285 10.20 5.12 -24.49
CA GLU A 285 10.39 3.78 -23.92
C GLU A 285 9.91 3.69 -22.45
N LEU A 286 8.77 4.32 -22.16
CA LEU A 286 8.18 4.36 -20.82
C LEU A 286 6.95 3.44 -20.72
N PHE A 287 6.79 2.85 -19.53
CA PHE A 287 5.53 2.22 -19.14
C PHE A 287 4.55 3.25 -18.57
N SER A 288 3.24 3.02 -18.77
CA SER A 288 2.18 3.73 -18.04
C SER A 288 2.34 3.53 -16.53
N LEU A 289 1.85 4.47 -15.71
CA LEU A 289 1.92 4.27 -14.25
C LEU A 289 1.11 3.04 -13.83
N GLU A 290 0.02 2.73 -14.54
CA GLU A 290 -0.76 1.50 -14.35
C GLU A 290 0.09 0.24 -14.49
N LYS A 291 0.83 0.09 -15.59
CA LYS A 291 1.73 -1.06 -15.78
C LYS A 291 2.83 -1.10 -14.74
N ARG A 292 3.31 0.06 -14.29
CA ARG A 292 4.34 0.16 -13.26
C ARG A 292 3.83 -0.27 -11.88
N ARG A 293 2.60 0.09 -11.52
CA ARG A 293 1.94 -0.38 -10.29
C ARG A 293 1.83 -1.90 -10.29
N LEU A 294 1.29 -2.48 -11.36
CA LEU A 294 1.20 -3.94 -11.52
C LEU A 294 2.57 -4.61 -11.34
N ARG A 295 3.62 -4.09 -11.97
CA ARG A 295 4.99 -4.60 -11.78
C ARG A 295 5.43 -4.48 -10.31
N GLY A 296 5.14 -3.37 -9.65
CA GLY A 296 5.44 -3.15 -8.24
C GLY A 296 4.72 -4.13 -7.32
N ASP A 297 3.46 -4.44 -7.60
CA ASP A 297 2.66 -5.43 -6.86
C ASP A 297 3.26 -6.83 -7.02
N LEU A 298 3.62 -7.23 -8.25
CA LEU A 298 4.26 -8.51 -8.53
C LEU A 298 5.61 -8.66 -7.84
N ILE A 299 6.41 -7.58 -7.79
CA ILE A 299 7.68 -7.58 -7.06
C ILE A 299 7.42 -7.74 -5.56
N ALA A 300 6.46 -7.00 -4.99
CA ALA A 300 6.13 -7.12 -3.57
C ALA A 300 5.65 -8.53 -3.23
N ALA A 301 4.73 -9.10 -4.03
CA ALA A 301 4.26 -10.47 -3.87
C ALA A 301 5.41 -11.48 -3.91
N TYR A 302 6.33 -11.36 -4.86
CA TYR A 302 7.53 -12.20 -4.90
C TYR A 302 8.39 -12.05 -3.64
N GLN A 303 8.57 -10.82 -3.13
CA GLN A 303 9.35 -10.58 -1.92
C GLN A 303 8.72 -11.20 -0.67
N TYR A 304 7.39 -11.21 -0.56
CA TYR A 304 6.71 -11.91 0.53
C TYR A 304 6.68 -13.43 0.35
N LEU A 305 6.47 -13.94 -0.86
CA LEU A 305 6.36 -15.39 -1.07
C LEU A 305 7.71 -16.12 -1.04
N LYS A 306 8.77 -15.47 -1.54
CA LYS A 306 10.07 -16.09 -1.79
C LYS A 306 11.26 -15.23 -1.35
N GLY A 307 11.06 -13.93 -1.19
CA GLY A 307 12.15 -12.97 -0.96
C GLY A 307 12.32 -12.55 0.50
N ALA A 308 12.73 -11.29 0.68
CA ALA A 308 13.20 -10.76 1.95
C ALA A 308 12.10 -10.60 3.02
N TYR A 309 10.81 -10.59 2.62
CA TYR A 309 9.67 -10.31 3.51
C TYR A 309 8.93 -11.57 3.94
N ARG A 310 9.51 -12.75 3.69
CA ARG A 310 8.83 -14.03 3.92
C ARG A 310 8.26 -14.20 5.32
N LYS A 311 8.99 -13.75 6.36
CA LYS A 311 8.54 -13.82 7.75
C LYS A 311 7.30 -12.98 7.99
N ASP A 312 7.30 -11.73 7.54
CA ASP A 312 6.16 -10.81 7.66
C ASP A 312 5.00 -11.20 6.71
N GLY A 313 5.23 -12.12 5.77
CA GLY A 313 4.25 -12.61 4.81
C GLY A 313 3.53 -13.91 5.20
N GLU A 314 3.86 -14.51 6.36
CA GLU A 314 3.20 -15.70 6.87
C GLU A 314 1.78 -15.35 7.35
N GLY A 315 0.82 -15.33 6.43
CA GLY A 315 -0.58 -14.98 6.71
C GLY A 315 -1.21 -14.08 5.64
N LEU A 316 -0.43 -13.17 5.05
CA LEU A 316 -0.91 -12.17 4.07
C LEU A 316 -1.58 -12.77 2.83
N PHE A 317 -1.30 -14.04 2.50
CA PHE A 317 -1.91 -14.76 1.37
C PHE A 317 -2.73 -15.96 1.80
N ILE A 318 -3.03 -16.10 3.10
CA ILE A 318 -3.90 -17.16 3.61
C ILE A 318 -5.32 -16.63 3.58
N MET A 319 -6.07 -17.12 2.60
CA MET A 319 -7.48 -16.80 2.49
C MET A 319 -8.30 -17.69 3.42
N GLU A 320 -8.93 -17.12 4.45
CA GLU A 320 -10.01 -17.81 5.15
C GLU A 320 -11.20 -17.95 4.18
N CYS A 321 -11.49 -19.19 3.78
CA CYS A 321 -12.68 -19.52 2.99
C CYS A 321 -13.91 -19.37 3.90
N SER A 322 -14.45 -18.17 4.00
CA SER A 322 -15.81 -17.95 4.51
C SER A 322 -16.73 -17.72 3.32
N ASP A 323 -17.93 -18.30 3.34
CA ASP A 323 -18.95 -18.10 2.31
C ASP A 323 -19.39 -16.63 2.14
N ARG A 324 -18.80 -15.69 2.91
CA ARG A 324 -19.21 -14.28 3.01
C ARG A 324 -18.06 -13.28 3.27
N THR A 325 -16.83 -13.52 2.82
CA THR A 325 -15.75 -12.53 2.96
C THR A 325 -15.95 -11.38 1.95
N LYS A 326 -16.72 -10.38 2.37
CA LYS A 326 -16.85 -9.09 1.72
C LYS A 326 -15.59 -8.29 2.06
N ALA A 327 -14.66 -8.17 1.12
CA ALA A 327 -13.52 -7.27 1.28
C ALA A 327 -14.03 -5.88 1.65
N VAL A 328 -13.39 -5.27 2.63
CA VAL A 328 -13.68 -3.90 3.06
C VAL A 328 -13.21 -3.00 1.95
N THR A 329 -14.14 -2.59 1.10
CA THR A 329 -14.39 -1.21 0.66
C THR A 329 -15.13 -1.29 -0.68
N ALA A 330 -16.35 -0.73 -0.70
CA ALA A 330 -17.40 -0.83 -1.72
C ALA A 330 -17.93 -2.25 -2.01
N GLN A 331 -19.20 -2.50 -1.62
CA GLN A 331 -19.97 -3.69 -1.98
C GLN A 331 -20.31 -3.68 -3.48
N VAL A 332 -19.31 -3.64 -4.36
CA VAL A 332 -19.56 -3.69 -5.79
C VAL A 332 -19.84 -5.12 -6.19
N ALA A 333 -21.10 -5.42 -6.50
CA ALA A 333 -21.50 -6.69 -7.09
C ALA A 333 -21.92 -6.47 -8.54
N LEU A 334 -21.50 -7.38 -9.42
CA LEU A 334 -21.96 -7.44 -10.80
C LEU A 334 -23.03 -8.52 -10.90
N GLU A 335 -24.25 -8.11 -11.23
CA GLU A 335 -25.40 -8.97 -11.37
C GLU A 335 -25.69 -9.21 -12.86
N GLN A 336 -25.78 -10.48 -13.26
CA GLN A 336 -26.27 -10.89 -14.57
C GLN A 336 -27.54 -11.71 -14.36
N HIS A 337 -28.60 -11.35 -15.06
CA HIS A 337 -29.95 -11.88 -14.79
C HIS A 337 -30.37 -13.06 -15.66
N MET A 338 -29.64 -13.41 -16.73
CA MET A 338 -29.88 -14.65 -17.46
C MET A 338 -29.14 -15.81 -16.78
N ARG A 339 -29.33 -17.06 -17.17
CA ARG A 339 -28.48 -18.17 -16.68
C ARG A 339 -28.13 -19.14 -17.80
N GLU A 340 -29.10 -19.44 -18.66
CA GLU A 340 -28.98 -20.29 -19.85
C GLU A 340 -29.85 -19.71 -20.97
N LEU A 341 -29.31 -19.55 -22.17
CA LEU A 341 -30.01 -18.97 -23.32
C LEU A 341 -29.75 -19.82 -24.57
N ALA A 342 -30.76 -20.54 -25.06
CA ALA A 342 -30.66 -21.26 -26.33
C ALA A 342 -31.14 -20.35 -27.47
N VAL A 343 -30.31 -20.16 -28.49
CA VAL A 343 -30.58 -19.23 -29.61
C VAL A 343 -30.26 -19.91 -30.94
N GLN A 344 -31.04 -19.60 -31.98
CA GLN A 344 -30.81 -20.16 -33.32
C GLN A 344 -29.69 -19.41 -34.04
N GLU A 345 -28.99 -20.10 -34.95
CA GLU A 345 -27.96 -19.47 -35.77
C GLU A 345 -28.56 -18.32 -36.60
N GLY A 346 -27.91 -17.15 -36.55
CA GLY A 346 -28.36 -15.93 -37.22
C GLY A 346 -29.15 -14.95 -36.34
N ASP A 347 -29.66 -15.38 -35.19
CA ASP A 347 -30.37 -14.49 -34.27
C ASP A 347 -29.42 -13.55 -33.52
N GLY A 348 -29.93 -12.37 -33.17
CA GLY A 348 -29.23 -11.41 -32.31
C GLY A 348 -29.36 -11.77 -30.83
N VAL A 349 -28.25 -11.71 -30.10
CA VAL A 349 -28.21 -12.02 -28.65
C VAL A 349 -27.79 -10.79 -27.88
N THR A 350 -28.47 -10.46 -26.79
CA THR A 350 -28.08 -9.38 -25.89
C THR A 350 -27.86 -9.90 -24.47
N PHE A 351 -26.64 -9.75 -23.98
CA PHE A 351 -26.29 -9.99 -22.59
C PHE A 351 -26.33 -8.67 -21.82
N GLN A 352 -26.80 -8.74 -20.57
CA GLN A 352 -26.90 -7.58 -19.69
C GLN A 352 -26.27 -7.89 -18.34
N CYS A 353 -25.51 -6.91 -17.86
CA CYS A 353 -24.88 -6.89 -16.55
C CYS A 353 -25.21 -5.56 -15.86
N SER A 354 -25.57 -5.62 -14.58
CA SER A 354 -25.83 -4.46 -13.73
C SER A 354 -24.82 -4.41 -12.58
N MET A 355 -24.51 -3.22 -12.09
CA MET A 355 -23.65 -3.02 -10.93
C MET A 355 -24.47 -2.54 -9.72
N SER A 356 -24.44 -3.29 -8.62
CA SER A 356 -25.00 -2.90 -7.33
C SER A 356 -23.89 -2.51 -6.34
N GLY A 357 -24.18 -1.54 -5.46
CA GLY A 357 -23.26 -1.04 -4.42
C GLY A 357 -22.02 -0.25 -4.89
N GLY A 358 -22.03 0.24 -6.13
CA GLY A 358 -21.03 1.15 -6.71
C GLY A 358 -21.59 1.96 -7.89
N ILE A 359 -20.79 2.89 -8.43
CA ILE A 359 -21.11 3.62 -9.68
C ILE A 359 -20.21 3.06 -10.78
N MET A 360 -20.82 2.55 -11.84
CA MET A 360 -20.12 1.81 -12.90
C MET A 360 -19.05 2.65 -13.62
N SER A 361 -19.29 3.95 -13.82
CA SER A 361 -18.32 4.87 -14.42
C SER A 361 -17.02 5.03 -13.62
N ASN A 362 -17.01 4.60 -12.35
CA ASN A 362 -15.80 4.60 -11.53
C ASN A 362 -14.88 3.42 -11.83
N TYR A 363 -15.27 2.46 -12.68
CA TYR A 363 -14.52 1.24 -12.97
C TYR A 363 -14.43 1.00 -14.47
N TYR A 364 -13.32 0.39 -14.93
CA TYR A 364 -13.31 -0.14 -16.29
C TYR A 364 -14.14 -1.43 -16.32
N VAL A 365 -15.15 -1.51 -17.19
CA VAL A 365 -15.96 -2.73 -17.35
C VAL A 365 -15.58 -3.50 -18.60
N PHE A 366 -15.67 -4.82 -18.51
CA PHE A 366 -15.20 -5.78 -19.50
C PHE A 366 -16.22 -6.89 -19.73
N TRP A 367 -16.33 -7.35 -20.97
CA TRP A 367 -16.97 -8.61 -21.32
C TRP A 367 -15.92 -9.64 -21.69
N TYR A 368 -16.15 -10.88 -21.27
CA TYR A 368 -15.30 -12.03 -21.54
C TYR A 368 -16.13 -13.19 -22.09
N GLN A 369 -15.48 -14.01 -22.91
CA GLN A 369 -15.98 -15.29 -23.39
C GLN A 369 -15.07 -16.40 -22.84
N GLN A 370 -15.65 -17.49 -22.36
CA GLN A 370 -14.93 -18.72 -22.06
C GLN A 370 -15.45 -19.84 -22.97
N GLY A 371 -14.65 -20.18 -23.98
CA GLY A 371 -14.97 -21.28 -24.87
C GLY A 371 -14.81 -22.66 -24.22
N PRO A 372 -15.14 -23.75 -24.94
CA PRO A 372 -15.12 -25.12 -24.41
C PRO A 372 -13.75 -25.59 -23.89
N ARG A 373 -12.66 -24.99 -24.41
CA ARG A 373 -11.28 -25.27 -23.97
C ARG A 373 -10.92 -24.63 -22.62
N GLY A 374 -11.80 -23.78 -22.09
CA GLY A 374 -11.67 -23.13 -20.78
C GLY A 374 -10.81 -21.86 -20.76
N THR A 375 -10.26 -21.43 -21.90
CA THR A 375 -9.53 -20.16 -22.05
C THR A 375 -10.50 -18.98 -21.97
N LEU A 376 -10.11 -17.93 -21.23
CA LEU A 376 -10.91 -16.73 -21.05
C LEU A 376 -10.40 -15.64 -22.01
N ASP A 377 -11.21 -15.28 -22.99
CA ASP A 377 -10.90 -14.27 -23.99
C ASP A 377 -11.70 -13.00 -23.69
N TRP A 378 -11.05 -11.83 -23.64
CA TRP A 378 -11.75 -10.56 -23.43
C TRP A 378 -12.31 -10.05 -24.76
N ILE A 379 -13.59 -9.67 -24.77
CA ILE A 379 -14.35 -9.32 -25.97
C ILE A 379 -14.37 -7.81 -26.17
N PHE A 380 -14.79 -7.09 -25.13
CA PHE A 380 -15.06 -5.66 -25.18
C PHE A 380 -14.70 -5.02 -23.83
N ARG A 381 -14.09 -3.85 -23.90
CA ARG A 381 -13.89 -2.94 -22.76
C ARG A 381 -14.56 -1.61 -23.07
N GLU A 382 -15.13 -1.00 -22.04
CA GLU A 382 -15.62 0.38 -22.10
C GLU A 382 -14.64 1.33 -22.83
N GLY A 383 -15.18 2.16 -23.72
CA GLY A 383 -14.41 3.03 -24.61
C GLY A 383 -14.19 2.47 -26.02
N ASP A 384 -15.05 1.54 -26.46
CA ASP A 384 -15.05 0.93 -27.80
C ASP A 384 -13.77 0.15 -28.16
N ALA A 385 -13.14 -0.44 -27.15
CA ALA A 385 -11.97 -1.29 -27.33
C ALA A 385 -12.40 -2.76 -27.37
N TYR A 386 -11.98 -3.49 -28.42
CA TYR A 386 -12.31 -4.90 -28.63
C TYR A 386 -11.07 -5.79 -28.57
N GLY A 387 -11.28 -7.01 -28.10
CA GLY A 387 -10.30 -8.08 -28.24
C GLY A 387 -10.11 -8.45 -29.72
N GLU A 388 -8.98 -9.10 -30.00
CA GLU A 388 -8.66 -9.53 -31.36
C GLU A 388 -9.74 -10.47 -31.91
N GLY A 389 -10.26 -10.18 -33.11
CA GLY A 389 -11.30 -10.99 -33.75
C GLY A 389 -12.75 -10.75 -33.29
N PHE A 390 -12.99 -9.91 -32.28
CA PHE A 390 -14.34 -9.62 -31.76
C PHE A 390 -14.98 -8.37 -32.37
N GLN A 391 -14.18 -7.46 -32.93
CA GLN A 391 -14.67 -6.21 -33.51
C GLN A 391 -15.62 -6.46 -34.70
N GLY A 392 -16.72 -5.73 -34.76
CA GLY A 392 -17.71 -5.77 -35.85
C GLY A 392 -18.92 -6.65 -35.58
N ARG A 393 -18.74 -7.90 -35.13
CA ARG A 393 -19.86 -8.80 -34.78
C ARG A 393 -20.42 -8.55 -33.39
N PHE A 394 -19.54 -8.22 -32.45
CA PHE A 394 -19.90 -7.90 -31.07
C PHE A 394 -20.00 -6.39 -30.93
N LYS A 395 -20.97 -5.94 -30.12
CA LYS A 395 -21.17 -4.53 -29.79
C LYS A 395 -21.40 -4.37 -28.30
N GLY A 396 -20.48 -3.71 -27.61
CA GLY A 396 -20.64 -3.37 -26.20
C GLY A 396 -21.23 -1.97 -26.01
N THR A 397 -22.13 -1.81 -25.04
CA THR A 397 -22.68 -0.49 -24.67
C THR A 397 -22.75 -0.34 -23.16
N VAL A 398 -22.25 0.80 -22.65
CA VAL A 398 -22.25 1.14 -21.23
C VAL A 398 -23.21 2.31 -21.00
N GLU A 399 -24.18 2.11 -20.12
CA GLU A 399 -25.12 3.12 -19.65
C GLU A 399 -24.84 3.44 -18.18
N SER A 400 -23.93 4.38 -17.95
CA SER A 400 -23.46 4.74 -16.61
C SER A 400 -24.57 5.25 -15.68
N SER A 401 -25.59 5.94 -16.21
CA SER A 401 -26.72 6.45 -15.42
C SER A 401 -27.61 5.34 -14.85
N GLN A 402 -27.63 4.17 -15.50
CA GLN A 402 -28.40 3.00 -15.07
C GLN A 402 -27.53 1.92 -14.44
N ASN A 403 -26.22 2.17 -14.25
CA ASN A 403 -25.25 1.16 -13.85
C ASN A 403 -25.43 -0.14 -14.65
N ARG A 404 -25.58 0.00 -15.98
CA ARG A 404 -25.91 -1.11 -16.87
C ARG A 404 -24.88 -1.21 -17.98
N PHE A 405 -24.48 -2.43 -18.27
CA PHE A 405 -23.49 -2.75 -19.30
C PHE A 405 -23.98 -3.96 -20.10
N THR A 406 -24.06 -3.79 -21.41
CA THR A 406 -24.61 -4.80 -22.32
C THR A 406 -23.63 -5.20 -23.40
N LEU A 407 -23.70 -6.46 -23.82
CA LEU A 407 -22.99 -6.99 -24.98
C LEU A 407 -24.01 -7.55 -25.95
N GLN A 408 -23.94 -7.11 -27.21
CA GLN A 408 -24.79 -7.62 -28.28
C GLN A 408 -23.96 -8.42 -29.29
N ILE A 409 -24.45 -9.60 -29.64
CA ILE A 409 -24.02 -10.37 -30.80
C ILE A 409 -25.05 -10.11 -31.90
N GLN A 410 -24.62 -9.60 -33.06
CA GLN A 410 -25.56 -9.25 -34.14
C GLN A 410 -26.18 -10.49 -34.82
N ALA A 411 -25.39 -11.55 -34.98
CA ALA A 411 -25.81 -12.82 -35.56
C ALA A 411 -25.01 -13.95 -34.91
N ALA A 412 -25.67 -14.74 -34.06
CA ALA A 412 -25.09 -15.86 -33.35
C ALA A 412 -24.66 -16.97 -34.33
N LYS A 413 -23.49 -17.58 -34.06
CA LYS A 413 -22.95 -18.71 -34.83
C LYS A 413 -22.67 -19.89 -33.89
N GLN A 414 -22.53 -21.08 -34.45
CA GLN A 414 -22.16 -22.27 -33.68
C GLN A 414 -20.84 -22.09 -32.88
N GLY A 415 -19.90 -21.30 -33.40
CA GLY A 415 -18.64 -20.97 -32.69
C GLY A 415 -18.78 -19.99 -31.53
N ASP A 416 -19.97 -19.42 -31.29
CA ASP A 416 -20.24 -18.52 -30.17
C ASP A 416 -20.73 -19.27 -28.91
N GLU A 417 -20.86 -20.61 -28.97
CA GLU A 417 -21.15 -21.48 -27.81
C GLU A 417 -20.05 -21.36 -26.73
N ALA A 418 -20.38 -20.67 -25.63
CA ALA A 418 -19.42 -20.30 -24.60
C ALA A 418 -20.09 -19.75 -23.34
N VAL A 419 -19.32 -19.67 -22.26
CA VAL A 419 -19.77 -18.98 -21.04
C VAL A 419 -19.35 -17.51 -21.11
N TYR A 420 -20.32 -16.60 -21.01
CA TYR A 420 -20.06 -15.16 -21.07
C TYR A 420 -20.05 -14.56 -19.67
N TYR A 421 -19.08 -13.69 -19.43
CA TYR A 421 -18.90 -13.05 -18.14
C TYR A 421 -18.75 -11.53 -18.30
N CYS A 422 -19.37 -10.77 -17.41
CA CYS A 422 -19.01 -9.36 -17.22
C CYS A 422 -18.07 -9.23 -16.02
N GLY A 423 -17.12 -8.30 -16.11
CA GLY A 423 -16.19 -7.98 -15.04
C GLY A 423 -15.94 -6.49 -14.94
N ALA A 424 -15.47 -6.04 -13.79
CA ALA A 424 -14.98 -4.69 -13.57
C ALA A 424 -13.50 -4.75 -13.16
N SER A 425 -12.70 -3.77 -13.59
CA SER A 425 -11.32 -3.60 -13.12
C SER A 425 -11.38 -3.22 -11.66
N LEU A 426 -10.86 -4.12 -10.84
CA LEU A 426 -10.71 -3.96 -9.42
C LEU A 426 -9.24 -4.29 -9.17
N THR A 427 -8.55 -3.43 -8.42
CA THR A 427 -7.12 -3.54 -8.11
C THR A 427 -6.79 -4.91 -7.49
N LEU A 428 -5.51 -5.27 -7.52
CA LEU A 428 -4.98 -6.61 -7.21
C LEU A 428 -5.47 -7.22 -5.88
N GLU A 429 -5.88 -6.39 -4.91
CA GLU A 429 -6.53 -6.80 -3.65
C GLU A 429 -7.75 -7.70 -3.84
N GLN A 430 -8.51 -7.53 -4.92
CA GLN A 430 -9.63 -8.43 -5.22
C GLN A 430 -9.22 -9.70 -6.00
N LEU A 431 -8.08 -9.68 -6.69
CA LEU A 431 -7.49 -10.86 -7.35
C LEU A 431 -6.87 -11.82 -6.32
N CYS A 432 -6.28 -11.30 -5.25
CA CYS A 432 -5.74 -12.11 -4.15
C CYS A 432 -6.83 -12.85 -3.34
N SER A 433 -8.10 -12.45 -3.46
CA SER A 433 -9.23 -13.12 -2.80
C SER A 433 -9.64 -14.48 -3.40
N ARG A 434 -8.80 -15.12 -4.23
CA ARG A 434 -9.08 -16.44 -4.86
C ARG A 434 -7.86 -17.33 -5.14
N VAL A 435 -6.65 -17.02 -4.68
CA VAL A 435 -5.45 -17.77 -5.09
C VAL A 435 -5.26 -19.02 -4.25
N ASP A 436 -5.86 -20.12 -4.73
CA ASP A 436 -5.39 -21.46 -4.45
C ASP A 436 -4.21 -21.80 -5.39
N GLN A 437 -3.17 -22.43 -4.83
CA GLN A 437 -1.79 -22.42 -5.32
C GLN A 437 -1.48 -23.28 -6.58
N LYS A 438 -2.40 -23.42 -7.55
CA LYS A 438 -2.20 -24.35 -8.69
C LYS A 438 -2.40 -23.84 -10.11
N LEU A 439 -2.63 -22.55 -10.37
CA LEU A 439 -2.95 -22.09 -11.73
C LEU A 439 -2.10 -20.91 -12.19
N MET A 440 -0.96 -21.22 -12.82
CA MET A 440 -0.24 -20.32 -13.74
C MET A 440 -0.93 -20.24 -15.11
N ASP A 441 -2.26 -20.41 -15.19
CA ASP A 441 -2.99 -20.39 -16.47
C ASP A 441 -4.49 -20.00 -16.41
N ARG A 442 -4.98 -19.37 -15.32
CA ARG A 442 -6.40 -18.95 -15.23
C ARG A 442 -6.55 -17.64 -14.44
N GLU A 443 -6.99 -16.58 -15.13
CA GLU A 443 -7.27 -15.26 -14.54
C GLU A 443 -8.62 -15.24 -13.80
N TYR A 444 -8.60 -14.78 -12.54
CA TYR A 444 -9.77 -14.66 -11.67
C TYR A 444 -10.19 -13.19 -11.52
N ARG A 445 -11.42 -12.86 -11.93
CA ARG A 445 -12.12 -11.61 -11.54
C ARG A 445 -13.50 -11.95 -10.95
N LEU A 446 -14.14 -10.98 -10.31
CA LEU A 446 -15.54 -11.03 -9.89
C LEU A 446 -16.42 -11.13 -11.14
N LEU A 447 -16.61 -12.35 -11.62
CA LEU A 447 -17.38 -12.67 -12.80
C LEU A 447 -18.73 -13.24 -12.36
N SER A 448 -19.84 -12.65 -12.82
CA SER A 448 -21.14 -13.34 -12.86
C SER A 448 -21.18 -14.22 -14.12
N ARG A 449 -21.86 -15.37 -14.03
CA ARG A 449 -21.78 -16.48 -15.02
C ARG A 449 -23.08 -16.62 -15.81
N LEU A 450 -22.98 -16.74 -17.14
CA LEU A 450 -24.04 -17.11 -18.07
C LEU A 450 -23.58 -18.22 -19.01
N SER A 451 -24.25 -19.37 -19.01
CA SER A 451 -23.99 -20.45 -19.98
C SER A 451 -24.78 -20.18 -21.26
N PHE A 452 -24.16 -20.29 -22.43
CA PHE A 452 -24.83 -20.19 -23.74
C PHE A 452 -24.62 -21.48 -24.51
#